data_AF-A0A016QU40-F1
#
_entry.id   AF-A0A016QU40-F1
#
_cell.length_a   1.000
_cell.length_b   1.000
_cell.length_c   1.000
_cell.angle_alpha   90.00
_cell.angle_beta   90.00
_cell.angle_gamma   90.00
#
_symmetry.space_group_name_H-M   'P 1'
#
loop_
_entity.id
_entity.type
_entity.pdbx_description
1 polymer ?
#
loop_
_entity_poly.entity_id
_entity_poly.type
_entity_poly.pdbx_seq_one_letter_code
_entity_poly.pdbx_strand_id
1 'polypeptide(L)'
;MFGPLQPRSQPQPGHLYDVAVIGAGLGGTELAWRLARAGRDVLLVSQALDHLGNLYQPTLRETAFPAGSMFAQVARQIAPDTDGWTFHRHLKAALEGAAGIHLLQSTVTALDEADGQVTLATWEGPALHARAAVLAVGAFLKGRLLIGDTLEDAGRLSEVAYDFLADDLARAGVWLIGGEQTAAGVEGAPPYDVRFLTPAPAELGGFRLLRFDRVYALGRCTPGDHTYASVLTDAARLADELCGGGA
;
A
#
# COMPACT_ATOMS: atom_id res chain seq x y z
N MET A 1 9.19 31.76 13.86
CA MET A 1 10.30 31.68 12.90
C MET A 1 10.03 30.47 12.02
N PHE A 2 9.29 30.64 10.93
CA PHE A 2 8.97 29.56 10.00
C PHE A 2 9.78 29.82 8.73
N GLY A 3 10.99 29.26 8.68
CA GLY A 3 11.67 29.10 7.40
C GLY A 3 10.88 28.10 6.54
N PRO A 4 11.08 28.06 5.21
CA PRO A 4 10.53 26.99 4.40
C PRO A 4 11.03 25.67 4.99
N LEU A 5 10.10 24.79 5.38
CA LEU A 5 10.44 23.42 5.72
C LEU A 5 11.10 22.84 4.47
N GLN A 6 12.42 22.59 4.52
CA GLN A 6 13.03 21.80 3.47
C GLN A 6 12.25 20.48 3.37
N PRO A 7 11.91 20.02 2.15
CA PRO A 7 11.30 18.71 2.01
C PRO A 7 12.22 17.69 2.68
N ARG A 8 11.69 16.99 3.69
CA ARG A 8 12.47 15.99 4.45
C ARG A 8 12.89 14.80 3.59
N SER A 9 12.12 14.55 2.53
CA SER A 9 12.42 13.53 1.53
C SER A 9 13.03 14.19 0.30
N GLN A 10 14.18 13.70 -0.17
CA GLN A 10 14.85 14.23 -1.36
C GLN A 10 15.01 13.14 -2.41
N PRO A 11 14.22 13.15 -3.50
CA PRO A 11 14.31 12.15 -4.55
C PRO A 11 15.54 12.40 -5.42
N GLN A 12 16.68 11.87 -5.01
CA GLN A 12 17.91 11.84 -5.80
C GLN A 12 18.31 10.39 -6.08
N PRO A 13 18.96 10.10 -7.22
CA PRO A 13 19.52 8.78 -7.48
C PRO A 13 20.42 8.33 -6.32
N GLY A 14 20.24 7.10 -5.84
CA GLY A 14 21.00 6.56 -4.72
C GLY A 14 20.56 7.03 -3.33
N HIS A 15 19.48 7.83 -3.23
CA HIS A 15 18.90 8.20 -1.94
C HIS A 15 18.41 6.95 -1.20
N LEU A 16 18.78 6.84 0.08
CA LEU A 16 18.42 5.73 0.96
C LEU A 16 17.30 6.19 1.89
N TYR A 17 16.08 5.73 1.63
CA TYR A 17 14.91 6.01 2.48
C TYR A 17 14.98 5.20 3.79
N ASP A 18 14.34 5.70 4.84
CA ASP A 18 14.15 4.90 6.06
C ASP A 18 13.22 3.71 5.77
N VAL A 19 12.10 3.97 5.09
CA VAL A 19 11.11 2.95 4.73
C VAL A 19 10.58 3.19 3.33
N ALA A 20 10.57 2.14 2.50
CA ALA A 20 9.81 2.10 1.26
C ALA A 20 8.48 1.38 1.48
N VAL A 21 7.38 2.01 1.11
CA VAL A 21 6.03 1.44 1.14
C VAL A 21 5.58 1.22 -0.31
N ILE A 22 5.27 -0.03 -0.65
CA ILE A 22 4.95 -0.47 -2.02
C ILE A 22 3.46 -0.69 -2.11
N GLY A 23 2.77 0.23 -2.79
CA GLY A 23 1.32 0.28 -2.92
C GLY A 23 0.70 1.39 -2.08
N ALA A 24 0.10 2.39 -2.73
CA ALA A 24 -0.59 3.50 -2.08
C ALA A 24 -2.10 3.23 -1.89
N GLY A 25 -2.47 1.99 -1.56
CA GLY A 25 -3.82 1.66 -1.12
C GLY A 25 -4.08 2.10 0.33
N LEU A 26 -5.18 1.63 0.92
CA LEU A 26 -5.59 1.99 2.28
C LEU A 26 -4.46 1.85 3.33
N GLY A 27 -3.82 0.67 3.39
CA GLY A 27 -2.76 0.40 4.37
C GLY A 27 -1.48 1.17 4.10
N GLY A 28 -1.05 1.24 2.84
CA GLY A 28 0.21 1.91 2.48
C GLY A 28 0.14 3.43 2.65
N THR A 29 -0.98 4.06 2.29
CA THR A 29 -1.21 5.49 2.52
C THR A 29 -1.17 5.83 4.01
N GLU A 30 -1.90 5.06 4.83
CA GLU A 30 -1.94 5.28 6.28
C GLU A 30 -0.56 5.07 6.92
N LEU A 31 0.14 3.98 6.55
CA LEU A 31 1.47 3.67 7.06
C LEU A 31 2.46 4.77 6.70
N ALA A 32 2.50 5.20 5.44
CA ALA A 32 3.40 6.26 4.99
C ALA A 32 3.17 7.57 5.74
N TRP A 33 1.90 7.95 5.92
CA TRP A 33 1.54 9.13 6.69
C TRP A 33 1.98 9.04 8.15
N ARG A 34 1.80 7.89 8.81
CA ARG A 34 2.24 7.68 10.19
C ARG A 34 3.75 7.72 10.35
N LEU A 35 4.48 7.00 9.50
CA LEU A 35 5.94 6.95 9.51
C LEU A 35 6.52 8.36 9.30
N ALA A 36 6.00 9.10 8.32
CA ALA A 36 6.41 10.49 8.10
C ALA A 36 6.15 11.35 9.33
N ARG A 37 4.95 11.27 9.94
CA ARG A 37 4.64 12.00 11.18
C ARG A 37 5.54 11.62 12.36
N ALA A 38 6.04 10.38 12.39
CA ALA A 38 6.99 9.89 13.37
C ALA A 38 8.44 10.26 13.06
N GLY A 39 8.70 11.08 12.04
CA GLY A 39 10.05 11.57 11.75
C GLY A 39 10.77 10.85 10.59
N ARG A 40 10.21 9.75 10.08
CA ARG A 40 10.87 8.92 9.07
C ARG A 40 10.84 9.56 7.69
N ASP A 41 11.87 9.28 6.90
CA ASP A 41 11.90 9.58 5.47
C ASP A 41 11.32 8.41 4.66
N VAL A 42 10.18 8.63 4.03
CA VAL A 42 9.35 7.58 3.44
C VAL A 42 9.30 7.71 1.93
N LEU A 43 9.63 6.63 1.25
CA LEU A 43 9.25 6.43 -0.16
C LEU A 43 7.90 5.71 -0.19
N LEU A 44 6.88 6.32 -0.81
CA LEU A 44 5.62 5.65 -1.12
C LEU A 44 5.52 5.48 -2.63
N VAL A 45 5.66 4.24 -3.10
CA VAL A 45 5.58 3.89 -4.51
C VAL A 45 4.20 3.34 -4.84
N SER A 46 3.59 3.82 -5.92
CA SER A 46 2.34 3.26 -6.46
C SER A 46 2.43 3.17 -7.97
N GLN A 47 1.93 2.08 -8.55
CA GLN A 47 1.85 1.94 -10.00
C GLN A 47 0.91 2.96 -10.65
N ALA A 48 -0.07 3.48 -9.90
CA ALA A 48 -1.01 4.49 -10.34
C ALA A 48 -1.33 5.46 -9.19
N LEU A 49 -1.08 6.75 -9.41
CA LEU A 49 -1.37 7.79 -8.41
C LEU A 49 -2.85 8.20 -8.39
N ASP A 50 -3.58 7.98 -9.48
CA ASP A 50 -5.01 8.29 -9.60
C ASP A 50 -5.92 7.35 -8.80
N HIS A 51 -5.35 6.31 -8.17
CA HIS A 51 -6.07 5.32 -7.37
C HIS A 51 -5.61 5.25 -5.91
N LEU A 52 -4.81 6.23 -5.48
CA LEU A 52 -4.31 6.32 -4.12
C LEU A 52 -5.44 6.37 -3.10
N GLY A 53 -5.41 5.48 -2.11
CA GLY A 53 -6.41 5.41 -1.05
C GLY A 53 -7.84 5.12 -1.53
N ASN A 54 -8.02 4.75 -2.79
CA ASN A 54 -9.34 4.52 -3.38
C ASN A 54 -10.06 3.37 -2.65
N LEU A 55 -11.37 3.52 -2.46
CA LEU A 55 -12.21 2.58 -1.73
C LEU A 55 -13.02 1.71 -2.70
N TYR A 56 -13.47 0.55 -2.23
CA TYR A 56 -14.46 -0.27 -2.94
C TYR A 56 -15.89 0.23 -2.76
N GLN A 57 -16.15 0.99 -1.69
CA GLN A 57 -17.48 1.53 -1.40
C GLN A 57 -17.73 2.80 -2.23
N PRO A 58 -18.94 3.00 -2.79
CA PRO A 58 -19.25 4.18 -3.59
C PRO A 58 -19.20 5.48 -2.82
N THR A 59 -19.58 5.44 -1.53
CA THR A 59 -19.66 6.60 -0.66
C THR A 59 -19.05 6.28 0.70
N LEU A 60 -18.91 7.30 1.53
CA LEU A 60 -18.42 7.14 2.90
C LEU A 60 -19.51 6.77 3.90
N ARG A 61 -20.76 6.65 3.45
CA ARG A 61 -21.85 6.18 4.31
C ARG A 61 -21.49 4.80 4.87
N GLU A 62 -21.71 4.64 6.17
CA GLU A 62 -21.46 3.38 6.89
C GLU A 62 -19.98 2.94 6.91
N THR A 63 -19.06 3.76 6.39
CA THR A 63 -17.63 3.50 6.47
C THR A 63 -17.05 4.07 7.76
N ALA A 64 -16.70 3.18 8.68
CA ALA A 64 -16.04 3.57 9.94
C ALA A 64 -14.52 3.49 9.81
N PHE A 65 -13.86 4.64 9.90
CA PHE A 65 -12.40 4.73 9.99
C PHE A 65 -11.96 4.90 11.46
N PRO A 66 -10.85 4.28 11.91
CA PRO A 66 -10.31 4.52 13.24
C PRO A 66 -10.01 6.01 13.46
N ALA A 67 -10.43 6.58 14.58
CA ALA A 67 -10.43 8.04 14.82
C ALA A 67 -9.04 8.73 14.70
N GLY A 68 -7.96 7.97 14.90
CA GLY A 68 -6.58 8.42 14.77
C GLY A 68 -5.98 8.27 13.36
N SER A 69 -6.74 7.76 12.39
CA SER A 69 -6.26 7.55 11.02
C SER A 69 -6.32 8.80 10.17
N MET A 70 -5.47 8.87 9.15
CA MET A 70 -5.54 9.91 8.11
C MET A 70 -6.91 9.86 7.41
N PHE A 71 -7.43 8.67 7.16
CA PHE A 71 -8.75 8.45 6.55
C PHE A 71 -9.87 9.08 7.37
N ALA A 72 -9.88 8.89 8.69
CA ALA A 72 -10.82 9.56 9.58
C ALA A 72 -10.61 11.10 9.60
N GLN A 73 -9.37 11.58 9.51
CA GLN A 73 -9.10 13.02 9.46
C GLN A 73 -9.66 13.67 8.20
N VAL A 74 -9.46 13.06 7.04
CA VAL A 74 -9.99 13.55 5.76
C VAL A 74 -11.51 13.40 5.69
N ALA A 75 -12.06 12.27 6.14
CA ALA A 75 -13.50 12.03 6.14
C ALA A 75 -14.28 13.07 6.97
N ARG A 76 -13.70 13.58 8.07
CA ARG A 76 -14.32 14.66 8.88
C ARG A 76 -14.40 16.02 8.19
N GLN A 77 -13.67 16.21 7.08
CA GLN A 77 -13.60 17.48 6.34
C GLN A 77 -14.57 17.52 5.15
N ILE A 78 -15.26 16.43 4.87
CA ILE A 78 -16.14 16.25 3.70
C ILE A 78 -17.49 15.69 4.13
N ALA A 79 -18.51 15.82 3.29
CA ALA A 79 -19.85 15.33 3.59
C ALA A 79 -19.90 13.78 3.52
N PRO A 80 -20.69 13.07 4.36
CA PRO A 80 -20.74 11.61 4.36
C PRO A 80 -21.24 10.96 3.06
N ASP A 81 -21.98 11.70 2.24
CA ASP A 81 -22.49 11.30 0.93
C ASP A 81 -21.51 11.61 -0.22
N THR A 82 -20.31 12.12 0.09
CA THR A 82 -19.24 12.30 -0.89
C THR A 82 -18.86 10.94 -1.49
N ASP A 83 -18.70 10.92 -2.81
CA ASP A 83 -18.30 9.75 -3.56
C ASP A 83 -16.84 9.35 -3.26
N GLY A 84 -16.52 8.07 -3.45
CA GLY A 84 -15.20 7.51 -3.20
C GLY A 84 -14.08 8.15 -4.01
N TRP A 85 -14.38 8.63 -5.23
CA TRP A 85 -13.41 9.30 -6.09
C TRP A 85 -13.04 10.68 -5.56
N THR A 86 -14.03 11.48 -5.17
CA THR A 86 -13.81 12.76 -4.51
C THR A 86 -13.08 12.57 -3.19
N PHE A 87 -13.44 11.55 -2.39
CA PHE A 87 -12.70 11.23 -1.17
C PHE A 87 -11.23 10.90 -1.44
N HIS A 88 -10.93 10.08 -2.44
CA HIS A 88 -9.54 9.76 -2.79
C HIS A 88 -8.76 11.04 -3.12
N ARG A 89 -9.38 12.03 -3.80
CA ARG A 89 -8.68 13.25 -4.23
C ARG A 89 -8.27 14.09 -3.03
N HIS A 90 -9.15 14.16 -2.03
CA HIS A 90 -8.83 14.81 -0.76
C HIS A 90 -7.74 14.06 0.01
N LEU A 91 -7.77 12.72 0.03
CA LEU A 91 -6.70 11.91 0.63
C LEU A 91 -5.36 12.15 -0.04
N LYS A 92 -5.32 12.09 -1.38
CA LYS A 92 -4.12 12.33 -2.18
C LYS A 92 -3.55 13.72 -1.90
N ALA A 93 -4.38 14.76 -1.97
CA ALA A 93 -3.94 16.13 -1.68
C ALA A 93 -3.37 16.29 -0.26
N ALA A 94 -4.01 15.65 0.74
CA ALA A 94 -3.52 15.67 2.11
C ALA A 94 -2.18 14.92 2.26
N LEU A 95 -1.98 13.83 1.50
CA LEU A 95 -0.73 13.06 1.52
C LEU A 95 0.41 13.82 0.84
N GLU A 96 0.14 14.44 -0.31
CA GLU A 96 1.11 15.26 -1.06
C GLU A 96 1.58 16.48 -0.25
N GLY A 97 0.72 17.01 0.63
CA GLY A 97 1.08 18.07 1.57
C GLY A 97 1.89 17.61 2.79
N ALA A 98 2.05 16.31 3.03
CA ALA A 98 2.75 15.78 4.18
C ALA A 98 4.28 15.76 3.93
N ALA A 99 5.03 16.54 4.72
CA ALA A 99 6.49 16.52 4.66
C ALA A 99 7.03 15.11 4.99
N GLY A 100 8.13 14.70 4.35
CA GLY A 100 8.80 13.41 4.63
C GLY A 100 8.21 12.22 3.88
N ILE A 101 7.33 12.46 2.90
CA ILE A 101 6.87 11.44 1.96
C ILE A 101 7.32 11.85 0.56
N HIS A 102 8.08 10.98 -0.09
CA HIS A 102 8.25 10.98 -1.54
C HIS A 102 7.20 10.06 -2.15
N LEU A 103 6.15 10.64 -2.73
CA LEU A 103 5.14 9.91 -3.49
C LEU A 103 5.61 9.73 -4.93
N LEU A 104 5.83 8.48 -5.35
CA LEU A 104 6.36 8.14 -6.66
C LEU A 104 5.38 7.26 -7.43
N GLN A 105 5.09 7.65 -8.68
CA GLN A 105 4.45 6.73 -9.62
C GLN A 105 5.51 5.83 -10.26
N SER A 106 5.46 4.54 -9.95
CA SER A 106 6.36 3.54 -10.53
C SER A 106 5.85 2.14 -10.20
N THR A 107 6.21 1.16 -11.03
CA THR A 107 5.87 -0.24 -10.79
C THR A 107 7.08 -0.99 -10.22
N VAL A 108 7.04 -1.36 -8.94
CA VAL A 108 8.09 -2.20 -8.33
C VAL A 108 7.99 -3.61 -8.90
N THR A 109 9.09 -4.10 -9.46
CA THR A 109 9.15 -5.38 -10.18
C THR A 109 9.88 -6.47 -9.41
N ALA A 110 10.82 -6.11 -8.55
CA ALA A 110 11.59 -7.05 -7.75
C ALA A 110 12.13 -6.42 -6.47
N LEU A 111 12.42 -7.26 -5.49
CA LEU A 111 13.09 -6.90 -4.24
C LEU A 111 14.36 -7.71 -4.08
N ASP A 112 15.44 -7.02 -3.70
CA ASP A 112 16.69 -7.64 -3.28
C ASP A 112 17.11 -7.11 -1.91
N GLU A 113 17.58 -7.99 -1.04
CA GLU A 113 18.02 -7.62 0.30
C GLU A 113 19.49 -8.01 0.49
N ALA A 114 20.34 -7.00 0.58
CA ALA A 114 21.78 -7.14 0.74
C ALA A 114 22.34 -5.96 1.54
N ASP A 115 23.46 -6.17 2.21
CA ASP A 115 24.23 -5.12 2.91
C ASP A 115 23.39 -4.25 3.87
N GLY A 116 22.36 -4.85 4.49
CA GLY A 116 21.52 -4.17 5.48
C GLY A 116 20.50 -3.18 4.90
N GLN A 117 20.21 -3.26 3.59
CA GLN A 117 19.18 -2.47 2.91
C GLN A 117 18.37 -3.33 1.93
N VAL A 118 17.21 -2.81 1.54
CA VAL A 118 16.36 -3.37 0.49
C VAL A 118 16.50 -2.50 -0.76
N THR A 119 16.79 -3.14 -1.89
CA THR A 119 16.79 -2.53 -3.21
C THR A 119 15.49 -2.92 -3.92
N LEU A 120 14.76 -1.92 -4.41
CA LEU A 120 13.53 -2.07 -5.17
C LEU A 120 13.85 -1.82 -6.64
N ALA A 121 13.75 -2.86 -7.46
CA ALA A 121 13.78 -2.70 -8.92
C ALA A 121 12.42 -2.15 -9.38
N THR A 122 12.45 -1.29 -10.41
CA THR A 122 11.25 -0.71 -11.00
C THR A 122 11.17 -1.02 -12.49
N TRP A 123 9.95 -1.06 -13.03
CA TRP A 123 9.74 -1.28 -14.46
C TRP A 123 10.33 -0.15 -15.30
N GLU A 124 10.25 1.08 -14.80
CA GLU A 124 10.77 2.28 -15.45
C GLU A 124 12.30 2.33 -15.50
N GLY A 125 12.98 1.48 -14.72
CA GLY A 125 14.43 1.26 -14.76
C GLY A 125 15.19 1.65 -13.49
N PRO A 126 15.01 2.86 -12.92
CA PRO A 126 15.77 3.29 -11.74
C PRO A 126 15.52 2.41 -10.51
N ALA A 127 16.59 1.88 -9.93
CA ALA A 127 16.51 1.22 -8.63
C ALA A 127 16.31 2.26 -7.51
N LEU A 128 15.53 1.87 -6.49
CA LEU A 128 15.27 2.66 -5.30
C LEU A 128 15.79 1.89 -4.09
N HIS A 129 16.21 2.59 -3.02
CA HIS A 129 16.84 1.95 -1.87
C HIS A 129 16.17 2.38 -0.56
N ALA A 130 15.93 1.43 0.34
CA ALA A 130 15.41 1.72 1.68
C ALA A 130 16.00 0.81 2.75
N ARG A 131 16.01 1.26 4.01
CA ARG A 131 16.45 0.43 5.15
C ARG A 131 15.46 -0.68 5.51
N ALA A 132 14.20 -0.50 5.14
CA ALA A 132 13.13 -1.48 5.23
C ALA A 132 12.13 -1.27 4.09
N ALA A 133 11.45 -2.34 3.67
CA ALA A 133 10.39 -2.28 2.66
C ALA A 133 9.09 -2.90 3.17
N VAL A 134 7.95 -2.35 2.78
CA VAL A 134 6.63 -2.85 3.16
C VAL A 134 5.80 -3.10 1.90
N LEU A 135 5.41 -4.35 1.69
CA LEU A 135 4.40 -4.76 0.73
C LEU A 135 3.03 -4.32 1.24
N ALA A 136 2.42 -3.32 0.61
CA ALA A 136 1.05 -2.86 0.85
C ALA A 136 0.22 -2.94 -0.45
N VAL A 137 0.49 -3.98 -1.24
CA VAL A 137 0.05 -4.14 -2.64
C VAL A 137 -1.37 -4.68 -2.79
N GLY A 138 -2.12 -4.87 -1.70
CA GLY A 138 -3.52 -5.33 -1.76
C GLY A 138 -3.70 -6.63 -2.55
N ALA A 139 -4.71 -6.66 -3.43
CA ALA A 139 -5.06 -7.82 -4.26
C ALA A 139 -4.31 -7.86 -5.62
N PHE A 140 -3.13 -7.23 -5.72
CA PHE A 140 -2.44 -7.04 -7.00
C PHE A 140 -1.34 -8.08 -7.29
N LEU A 141 -0.99 -8.97 -6.36
CA LEU A 141 -0.08 -10.07 -6.63
C LEU A 141 -0.78 -11.13 -7.49
N LYS A 142 -0.51 -11.16 -8.79
CA LYS A 142 -1.28 -11.93 -9.78
C LYS A 142 -2.80 -11.75 -9.65
N GLY A 143 -3.23 -10.51 -9.47
CA GLY A 143 -4.65 -10.16 -9.41
C GLY A 143 -5.37 -10.53 -10.71
N ARG A 144 -6.51 -11.21 -10.58
CA ARG A 144 -7.41 -11.62 -11.66
C ARG A 144 -8.84 -11.28 -11.28
N LEU A 145 -9.42 -10.33 -12.00
CA LEU A 145 -10.78 -9.87 -11.78
C LEU A 145 -11.74 -10.65 -12.69
N LEU A 146 -12.75 -11.27 -12.10
CA LEU A 146 -13.82 -11.99 -12.78
C LEU A 146 -15.12 -11.18 -12.69
N ILE A 147 -15.66 -10.82 -13.84
CA ILE A 147 -16.95 -10.12 -13.98
C ILE A 147 -17.78 -10.80 -15.06
N GLY A 148 -18.85 -11.49 -14.63
CA GLY A 148 -19.61 -12.37 -15.53
C GLY A 148 -18.73 -13.51 -16.06
N ASP A 149 -18.50 -13.53 -17.36
CA ASP A 149 -17.64 -14.49 -18.08
C ASP A 149 -16.27 -13.90 -18.47
N THR A 150 -16.01 -12.64 -18.12
CA THR A 150 -14.78 -11.93 -18.47
C THR A 150 -13.77 -12.02 -17.31
N LEU A 151 -12.53 -12.38 -17.65
CA LEU A 151 -11.40 -12.41 -16.73
C LEU A 151 -10.36 -11.35 -17.16
N GLU A 152 -10.01 -10.44 -16.27
CA GLU A 152 -9.03 -9.37 -16.52
C GLU A 152 -7.82 -9.48 -15.59
N ASP A 153 -6.64 -9.08 -16.08
CA ASP A 153 -5.41 -8.95 -15.28
C ASP A 153 -5.47 -7.69 -14.40
N ALA A 154 -6.34 -7.72 -13.40
CA ALA A 154 -6.68 -6.58 -12.56
C ALA A 154 -6.80 -6.98 -11.07
N GLY A 155 -6.28 -6.13 -10.19
CA GLY A 155 -6.39 -6.28 -8.73
C GLY A 155 -7.61 -5.56 -8.14
N ARG A 156 -8.20 -4.65 -8.91
CA ARG A 156 -9.46 -3.95 -8.63
C ARG A 156 -10.04 -3.48 -9.96
N LEU A 157 -11.35 -3.24 -10.01
CA LEU A 157 -12.01 -2.77 -11.23
C LEU A 157 -11.28 -1.54 -11.82
N SER A 158 -10.93 -1.63 -13.11
CA SER A 158 -10.17 -0.60 -13.84
C SER A 158 -8.71 -0.39 -13.40
N GLU A 159 -8.14 -1.31 -12.61
CA GLU A 159 -6.77 -1.19 -12.10
C GLU A 159 -5.95 -2.46 -12.38
N VAL A 160 -5.03 -2.33 -13.35
CA VAL A 160 -4.17 -3.42 -13.84
C VAL A 160 -3.32 -4.02 -12.72
N ALA A 161 -3.18 -5.34 -12.72
CA ALA A 161 -2.22 -6.07 -11.90
C ALA A 161 -1.02 -6.50 -12.75
N TYR A 162 0.16 -5.96 -12.44
CA TYR A 162 1.41 -6.44 -13.03
C TYR A 162 1.97 -7.61 -12.23
N ASP A 163 2.29 -8.70 -12.90
CA ASP A 163 2.71 -9.96 -12.26
C ASP A 163 4.16 -9.96 -11.75
N PHE A 164 4.99 -8.98 -12.15
CA PHE A 164 6.44 -8.96 -11.90
C PHE A 164 6.83 -9.22 -10.44
N LEU A 165 6.23 -8.49 -9.50
CA LEU A 165 6.56 -8.61 -8.08
C LEU A 165 6.14 -9.96 -7.50
N ALA A 166 5.02 -10.53 -7.97
CA ALA A 166 4.58 -11.86 -7.54
C ALA A 166 5.53 -12.94 -8.07
N ASP A 167 5.96 -12.82 -9.33
CA ASP A 167 6.95 -13.73 -9.94
C ASP A 167 8.30 -13.63 -9.24
N ASP A 168 8.70 -12.43 -8.81
CA ASP A 168 9.92 -12.20 -8.06
C ASP A 168 9.89 -12.82 -6.66
N LEU A 169 8.81 -12.58 -5.90
CA LEU A 169 8.63 -13.19 -4.58
C LEU A 169 8.66 -14.72 -4.66
N ALA A 170 7.98 -15.31 -5.65
CA ALA A 170 8.00 -16.75 -5.87
C ALA A 170 9.42 -17.25 -6.22
N ARG A 171 10.18 -16.51 -7.04
CA ARG A 171 11.57 -16.83 -7.39
C ARG A 171 12.52 -16.72 -6.20
N ALA A 172 12.26 -15.78 -5.29
CA ALA A 172 12.95 -15.64 -4.01
C ALA A 172 12.58 -16.74 -3.00
N GLY A 173 11.68 -17.67 -3.36
CA GLY A 173 11.29 -18.81 -2.53
C GLY A 173 10.19 -18.50 -1.51
N VAL A 174 9.49 -17.38 -1.65
CA VAL A 174 8.28 -17.10 -0.86
C VAL A 174 7.16 -18.01 -1.34
N TRP A 175 6.64 -18.86 -0.45
CA TRP A 175 5.48 -19.68 -0.77
C TRP A 175 4.22 -18.82 -0.84
N LEU A 176 3.62 -18.71 -2.03
CA LEU A 176 2.39 -17.94 -2.28
C LEU A 176 1.16 -18.86 -2.34
N ILE A 177 0.04 -18.43 -1.77
CA ILE A 177 -1.26 -19.12 -1.79
C ILE A 177 -2.36 -18.23 -2.36
N GLY A 178 -3.41 -18.85 -2.89
CA GLY A 178 -4.57 -18.13 -3.43
C GLY A 178 -5.44 -17.48 -2.35
N GLY A 179 -5.89 -16.26 -2.63
CA GLY A 179 -6.95 -15.55 -1.94
C GLY A 179 -8.03 -15.11 -2.93
N GLU A 180 -9.24 -14.87 -2.42
CA GLU A 180 -10.38 -14.41 -3.21
C GLU A 180 -11.17 -13.37 -2.42
N GLN A 181 -11.71 -12.39 -3.14
CA GLN A 181 -12.61 -11.41 -2.56
C GLN A 181 -13.69 -11.02 -3.56
N THR A 182 -14.93 -10.99 -3.09
CA THR A 182 -16.06 -10.41 -3.81
C THR A 182 -16.19 -8.92 -3.49
N ALA A 183 -16.32 -8.09 -4.52
CA ALA A 183 -16.81 -6.72 -4.40
C ALA A 183 -18.31 -6.70 -4.73
N ALA A 184 -19.09 -6.04 -3.88
CA ALA A 184 -20.51 -5.87 -4.12
C ALA A 184 -20.76 -5.01 -5.37
N GLY A 185 -21.84 -5.30 -6.09
CA GLY A 185 -22.31 -4.45 -7.18
C GLY A 185 -22.84 -3.11 -6.64
N VAL A 186 -22.62 -2.05 -7.40
CA VAL A 186 -22.90 -0.67 -6.99
C VAL A 186 -23.52 0.09 -8.15
N GLU A 187 -24.65 0.77 -7.92
CA GLU A 187 -25.26 1.72 -8.87
C GLU A 187 -25.37 1.21 -10.33
N GLY A 188 -25.79 -0.06 -10.50
CA GLY A 188 -25.95 -0.69 -11.82
C GLY A 188 -24.69 -1.39 -12.36
N ALA A 189 -23.54 -1.25 -11.70
CA ALA A 189 -22.39 -2.13 -11.93
C ALA A 189 -22.63 -3.49 -11.26
N PRO A 190 -22.35 -4.61 -11.94
CA PRO A 190 -22.50 -5.94 -11.36
C PRO A 190 -21.43 -6.18 -10.28
N PRO A 191 -21.67 -7.12 -9.33
CA PRO A 191 -20.60 -7.60 -8.46
C PRO A 191 -19.50 -8.26 -9.30
N TYR A 192 -18.29 -8.29 -8.75
CA TYR A 192 -17.14 -8.94 -9.36
C TYR A 192 -16.29 -9.62 -8.27
N ASP A 193 -15.59 -10.67 -8.66
CA ASP A 193 -14.64 -11.36 -7.80
C ASP A 193 -13.22 -10.99 -8.21
N VAL A 194 -12.30 -10.92 -7.24
CA VAL A 194 -10.87 -10.78 -7.50
C VAL A 194 -10.16 -11.95 -6.83
N ARG A 195 -9.48 -12.76 -7.64
CA ARG A 195 -8.55 -13.80 -7.18
C ARG A 195 -7.14 -13.27 -7.26
N PHE A 196 -6.34 -13.53 -6.23
CA PHE A 196 -4.98 -13.00 -6.13
C PHE A 196 -4.12 -13.94 -5.28
N LEU A 197 -2.84 -13.63 -5.16
CA LEU A 197 -1.89 -14.37 -4.34
C LEU A 197 -1.51 -13.60 -3.06
N THR A 198 -1.21 -14.34 -2.01
CA THR A 198 -0.66 -13.81 -0.74
C THR A 198 0.49 -14.71 -0.28
N PRO A 199 1.49 -14.22 0.47
CA PRO A 199 2.40 -15.09 1.19
C PRO A 199 1.63 -16.03 2.10
N ALA A 200 2.00 -17.30 2.14
CA ALA A 200 1.38 -18.26 3.04
C ALA A 200 1.58 -17.85 4.50
N PRO A 201 0.68 -18.26 5.42
CA PRO A 201 0.82 -17.91 6.84
C PRO A 201 2.17 -18.29 7.45
N ALA A 202 2.77 -19.40 7.01
CA ALA A 202 4.07 -19.86 7.49
C ALA A 202 5.26 -19.00 7.00
N GLU A 203 5.06 -18.14 5.99
CA GLU A 203 6.06 -17.18 5.50
C GLU A 203 6.02 -15.87 6.30
N LEU A 204 5.11 -15.70 7.26
CA LEU A 204 4.92 -14.45 8.01
C LEU A 204 5.21 -14.64 9.51
N GLY A 205 6.03 -13.75 10.06
CA GLY A 205 6.26 -13.59 11.50
C GLY A 205 5.75 -12.22 11.94
N GLY A 206 4.47 -12.13 12.31
CA GLY A 206 3.80 -10.84 12.47
C GLY A 206 3.66 -10.15 11.10
N PHE A 207 4.13 -8.91 10.97
CA PHE A 207 4.18 -8.21 9.69
C PHE A 207 5.38 -8.62 8.82
N ARG A 208 6.43 -9.20 9.41
CA ARG A 208 7.66 -9.51 8.68
C ARG A 208 7.50 -10.74 7.77
N LEU A 209 7.96 -10.63 6.53
CA LEU A 209 8.06 -11.74 5.60
C LEU A 209 9.35 -12.50 5.88
N LEU A 210 9.25 -13.71 6.44
CA LEU A 210 10.36 -14.47 7.06
C LEU A 210 11.52 -14.83 6.12
N ARG A 211 11.32 -14.72 4.80
CA ARG A 211 12.40 -14.88 3.81
C ARG A 211 13.36 -13.70 3.78
N PHE A 212 12.97 -12.58 4.36
CA PHE A 212 13.72 -11.34 4.41
C PHE A 212 13.81 -10.86 5.86
N ASP A 213 14.90 -10.16 6.17
CA ASP A 213 15.11 -9.57 7.49
C ASP A 213 14.33 -8.26 7.65
N ARG A 214 14.13 -7.51 6.56
CA ARG A 214 13.66 -6.11 6.54
C ARG A 214 12.50 -5.86 5.57
N VAL A 215 11.89 -6.93 5.03
CA VAL A 215 10.66 -6.84 4.22
C VAL A 215 9.46 -7.24 5.06
N TYR A 216 8.44 -6.39 5.04
CA TYR A 216 7.19 -6.55 5.78
C TYR A 216 6.01 -6.59 4.79
N ALA A 217 4.87 -7.09 5.24
CA ALA A 217 3.63 -7.12 4.46
C ALA A 217 2.46 -6.60 5.30
N LEU A 218 1.57 -5.83 4.67
CA LEU A 218 0.47 -5.13 5.32
C LEU A 218 -0.80 -5.20 4.48
N GLY A 219 -1.92 -5.48 5.16
CA GLY A 219 -3.25 -5.47 4.59
C GLY A 219 -3.48 -6.62 3.63
N ARG A 220 -4.32 -6.43 2.61
CA ARG A 220 -4.90 -7.51 1.81
C ARG A 220 -3.90 -8.39 1.04
N CYS A 221 -2.64 -8.00 0.94
CA CYS A 221 -1.61 -8.88 0.42
C CYS A 221 -1.20 -9.99 1.42
N THR A 222 -1.76 -10.01 2.64
CA THR A 222 -1.55 -11.06 3.66
C THR A 222 -2.80 -11.93 3.84
N PRO A 223 -2.66 -13.18 4.33
CA PRO A 223 -3.80 -14.06 4.59
C PRO A 223 -4.76 -13.50 5.65
N GLY A 224 -6.05 -13.86 5.52
CA GLY A 224 -7.10 -13.52 6.48
C GLY A 224 -8.09 -12.45 5.99
N ASP A 225 -9.06 -12.11 6.84
CA ASP A 225 -10.10 -11.15 6.53
C ASP A 225 -9.65 -9.71 6.80
N HIS A 226 -9.85 -8.85 5.80
CA HIS A 226 -9.40 -7.46 5.85
C HIS A 226 -10.56 -6.48 5.68
N THR A 227 -10.88 -5.76 6.76
CA THR A 227 -11.78 -4.61 6.73
C THR A 227 -10.97 -3.32 6.60
N TYR A 228 -11.62 -2.21 6.26
CA TYR A 228 -10.92 -0.92 6.28
C TYR A 228 -10.37 -0.58 7.67
N ALA A 229 -11.14 -0.84 8.72
CA ALA A 229 -10.72 -0.56 10.09
C ALA A 229 -9.54 -1.43 10.53
N SER A 230 -9.54 -2.73 10.20
CA SER A 230 -8.43 -3.63 10.58
C SER A 230 -7.13 -3.24 9.88
N VAL A 231 -7.17 -2.98 8.57
CA VAL A 231 -5.98 -2.59 7.80
C VAL A 231 -5.38 -1.25 8.30
N LEU A 232 -6.22 -0.27 8.63
CA LEU A 232 -5.75 1.01 9.20
C LEU A 232 -5.18 0.85 10.62
N THR A 233 -5.74 -0.07 11.41
CA THR A 233 -5.22 -0.42 12.74
C THR A 233 -3.88 -1.12 12.61
N ASP A 234 -3.72 -2.01 11.64
CA ASP A 234 -2.48 -2.72 11.35
C ASP A 234 -1.40 -1.79 10.84
N ALA A 235 -1.75 -0.82 10.00
CA ALA A 235 -0.84 0.24 9.58
C ALA A 235 -0.32 1.04 10.79
N ALA A 236 -1.16 1.28 11.80
CA ALA A 236 -0.74 1.92 13.05
C ALA A 236 0.25 1.04 13.84
N ARG A 237 -0.07 -0.25 14.01
CA ARG A 237 0.80 -1.20 14.72
C ARG A 237 2.17 -1.35 14.05
N LEU A 238 2.18 -1.48 12.73
CA LEU A 238 3.42 -1.60 11.95
C LEU A 238 4.24 -0.29 11.98
N ALA A 239 3.59 0.87 11.95
CA ALA A 239 4.30 2.14 12.12
C ALA A 239 5.01 2.22 13.48
N ASP A 240 4.35 1.77 14.56
CA ASP A 240 4.94 1.74 15.90
C ASP A 240 6.12 0.74 15.97
N GLU A 241 5.99 -0.43 15.34
CA GLU A 241 7.08 -1.43 15.25
C GLU A 241 8.31 -0.88 14.52
N LEU A 242 8.11 -0.31 13.33
CA LEU A 242 9.19 0.25 12.50
C LEU A 242 9.81 1.50 13.12
N CYS A 243 9.08 2.23 13.96
CA CYS A 243 9.63 3.35 14.70
C CYS A 243 10.32 2.95 16.01
N GLY A 244 9.85 1.88 16.67
CA GLY A 244 10.33 1.40 17.97
C GLY A 244 11.60 0.53 17.91
N GLY A 245 11.96 -0.02 16.76
CA GLY A 245 13.15 -0.86 16.56
C GLY A 245 14.51 -0.16 16.65
N GLY A 246 14.59 1.02 17.30
CA GLY A 246 15.82 1.78 17.51
C GLY A 246 16.13 1.97 18.99
N ALA A 247 16.72 0.95 19.63
CA ALA A 247 17.49 1.04 20.86
C ALA A 247 18.52 -0.09 20.90
#